data_AF-A0A227PB81-F1
#
_entry.id   AF-A0A227PB81-F1
#
_cell.length_a   1.000
_cell.length_b   1.000
_cell.length_c   1.000
_cell.angle_alpha   90.00
_cell.angle_beta   90.00
_cell.angle_gamma   90.00
#
_symmetry.space_group_name_H-M   'P 1'
#
loop_
_entity.id
_entity.type
_entity.pdbx_description
1 polymer ?
#
loop_
_entity_poly.entity_id
_entity_poly.type
_entity_poly.pdbx_seq_one_letter_code
_entity_poly.pdbx_strand_id
1 'polypeptide(L)'
;MNKQMKTKFSMLIVMVTLLYCCQQKDWTGSNDNGVDTDSSETSEVSNRMVRKWFLLNRESDSIMDSAKLTIEQQRKEVESHPPDEREYINSSIRKAQQHLDQLKKKVKYIRGFAIHIEKYDPALQYTIDSLKEDYLQEKYKLEDALKDF
;
A
#
# COMPACT_ATOMS: atom_id res chain seq x y z
N MET A 1 30.90 -2.58 34.84
CA MET A 1 29.56 -3.12 34.50
C MET A 1 28.90 -2.20 33.50
N ASN A 2 28.57 -2.73 32.31
CA ASN A 2 28.58 -2.02 31.02
C ASN A 2 27.42 -1.04 30.77
N LYS A 3 27.78 0.12 30.18
CA LYS A 3 26.91 1.24 29.76
C LYS A 3 25.86 0.86 28.70
N GLN A 4 25.96 -0.33 28.08
CA GLN A 4 25.07 -0.79 26.99
C GLN A 4 23.76 -1.48 27.44
N MET A 5 23.62 -1.89 28.70
CA MET A 5 22.35 -2.52 29.16
C MET A 5 21.27 -1.51 29.57
N LYS A 6 21.61 -0.24 29.86
CA LYS A 6 20.65 0.74 30.36
C LYS A 6 19.68 1.28 29.29
N THR A 7 20.12 1.32 28.02
CA THR A 7 19.31 1.89 26.92
C THR A 7 18.14 1.00 26.53
N LYS A 8 18.24 -0.31 26.73
CA LYS A 8 17.18 -1.27 26.37
C LYS A 8 16.02 -1.30 27.37
N PHE A 9 16.29 -1.07 28.66
CA PHE A 9 15.23 -1.00 29.68
C PHE A 9 14.43 0.31 29.61
N SER A 10 15.04 1.40 29.12
CA SER A 10 14.34 2.68 28.95
C SER A 10 13.21 2.63 27.91
N MET A 11 13.34 1.81 26.87
CA MET A 11 12.30 1.69 25.83
C MET A 11 11.08 0.90 26.29
N LEU A 12 11.26 -0.07 27.20
CA LEU A 12 10.14 -0.84 27.75
C LEU A 12 9.27 -0.01 28.71
N ILE A 13 9.86 0.93 29.45
CA ILE A 13 9.13 1.79 30.40
C ILE A 13 8.20 2.77 29.67
N VAL A 14 8.60 3.28 28.51
CA VAL A 14 7.79 4.20 27.68
C VAL A 14 6.58 3.50 27.06
N MET A 15 6.71 2.22 26.69
CA MET A 15 5.59 1.43 26.15
C MET A 15 4.53 1.12 27.21
N VAL A 16 4.92 0.89 28.47
CA VAL A 16 3.98 0.62 29.57
C VAL A 16 3.21 1.89 29.97
N THR A 17 3.83 3.08 29.91
CA THR A 17 3.13 4.35 30.18
C THR A 17 2.15 4.71 29.08
N LEU A 18 2.47 4.45 27.81
CA LEU A 18 1.57 4.67 26.68
C LEU A 18 0.33 3.75 26.72
N LEU A 19 0.48 2.51 27.21
CA LEU A 19 -0.66 1.59 27.38
C LEU A 19 -1.52 1.94 28.61
N TYR A 20 -0.92 2.50 29.67
CA TYR A 20 -1.64 2.90 30.88
C TYR A 20 -2.50 4.18 30.66
N CYS A 21 -2.05 5.11 29.83
CA CYS A 21 -2.84 6.31 29.47
C CYS A 21 -4.10 5.99 28.64
N CYS A 22 -4.19 4.80 28.02
CA CYS A 22 -5.34 4.42 27.20
C CYS A 22 -6.47 3.72 27.98
N GLN A 23 -6.28 3.38 29.26
CA GLN A 23 -7.30 2.66 30.05
C GLN A 23 -8.03 3.51 31.08
N GLN A 24 -7.59 4.74 31.35
CA GLN A 24 -8.24 5.60 32.36
C GLN A 24 -9.11 6.68 31.71
N LYS A 25 -10.20 6.25 31.07
CA LYS A 25 -11.35 7.14 30.82
C LYS A 25 -12.55 6.58 31.59
N ASP A 26 -12.46 6.72 32.91
CA ASP A 26 -13.59 6.47 33.80
C ASP A 26 -14.70 7.47 33.49
N TRP A 27 -15.88 6.90 33.31
CA TRP A 27 -17.16 7.57 33.26
C TRP A 27 -17.42 8.30 34.59
N THR A 28 -17.57 9.62 34.57
CA THR A 28 -18.53 10.33 35.45
C THR A 28 -18.60 11.83 35.12
N GLY A 29 -19.80 12.29 34.76
CA GLY A 29 -20.31 13.59 35.22
C GLY A 29 -20.48 14.71 34.19
N SER A 30 -21.76 15.11 34.04
CA SER A 30 -22.25 16.45 33.66
C SER A 30 -22.34 16.73 32.15
N ASN A 31 -23.51 16.57 31.54
CA ASN A 31 -24.66 17.51 31.48
C ASN A 31 -24.59 18.43 30.24
N ASP A 32 -25.74 18.48 29.55
CA ASP A 32 -26.13 19.27 28.38
C ASP A 32 -25.15 20.33 27.86
N ASN A 33 -24.76 20.19 26.59
CA ASN A 33 -25.07 21.16 25.54
C ASN A 33 -24.55 20.69 24.18
N GLY A 34 -25.39 20.82 23.16
CA GLY A 34 -25.11 20.39 21.79
C GLY A 34 -23.81 20.98 21.24
N VAL A 35 -22.99 20.12 20.65
CA VAL A 35 -21.84 20.49 19.82
C VAL A 35 -21.75 19.44 18.71
N ASP A 36 -22.31 19.81 17.55
CA ASP A 36 -22.11 19.16 16.26
C ASP A 36 -20.66 19.32 15.79
N THR A 37 -19.70 18.63 16.42
CA THR A 37 -18.26 18.81 16.09
C THR A 37 -17.47 17.51 16.17
N ASP A 38 -17.90 16.52 15.39
CA ASP A 38 -17.05 15.35 15.06
C ASP A 38 -17.25 14.85 13.60
N SER A 39 -18.27 15.35 12.90
CA SER A 39 -18.58 14.96 11.52
C SER A 39 -17.66 15.61 10.47
N SER A 40 -17.21 16.85 10.69
CA SER A 40 -16.39 17.58 9.71
C SER A 40 -14.96 17.06 9.64
N GLU A 41 -14.31 16.86 10.80
CA GLU A 41 -12.91 16.43 10.89
C GLU A 41 -12.69 15.01 10.35
N THR A 42 -13.62 14.09 10.67
CA THR A 42 -13.57 12.71 10.17
C THR A 42 -13.76 12.64 8.65
N SER A 43 -14.63 13.49 8.08
CA SER A 43 -14.81 13.57 6.62
C SER A 43 -13.59 14.14 5.91
N GLU A 44 -12.88 15.10 6.52
CA GLU A 44 -11.71 15.74 5.92
C GLU A 44 -10.49 14.82 5.91
N VAL A 45 -10.23 14.13 7.03
CA VAL A 45 -9.20 13.09 7.11
C VAL A 45 -9.46 11.99 6.10
N SER A 46 -10.72 11.59 5.93
CA SER A 46 -11.05 10.53 4.98
C SER A 46 -10.94 10.97 3.51
N ASN A 47 -11.43 12.16 3.17
CA ASN A 47 -11.22 12.74 1.85
C ASN A 47 -9.73 12.86 1.50
N ARG A 48 -8.88 13.18 2.49
CA ARG A 48 -7.43 13.20 2.34
C ARG A 48 -6.87 11.80 2.05
N MET A 49 -7.38 10.77 2.70
CA MET A 49 -6.93 9.39 2.52
C MET A 49 -7.30 8.84 1.13
N VAL A 50 -8.54 9.08 0.70
CA VAL A 50 -9.01 8.79 -0.66
C VAL A 50 -8.15 9.50 -1.70
N ARG A 51 -7.94 10.82 -1.55
CA ARG A 51 -7.05 11.59 -2.46
C ARG A 51 -5.62 11.06 -2.48
N LYS A 52 -5.06 10.69 -1.33
CA LYS A 52 -3.70 10.12 -1.25
C LYS A 52 -3.62 8.76 -1.94
N TRP A 53 -4.69 7.98 -1.90
CA TRP A 53 -4.79 6.73 -2.64
C TRP A 53 -4.94 6.97 -4.15
N PHE A 54 -5.68 7.99 -4.57
CA PHE A 54 -5.66 8.45 -5.96
C PHE A 54 -4.27 8.95 -6.41
N LEU A 55 -3.44 9.50 -5.51
CA LEU A 55 -2.05 9.86 -5.84
C LEU A 55 -1.18 8.62 -6.10
N LEU A 56 -1.47 7.47 -5.47
CA LEU A 56 -0.83 6.19 -5.82
C LEU A 56 -1.12 5.80 -7.28
N ASN A 57 -2.14 6.37 -7.92
CA ASN A 57 -2.40 6.15 -9.33
C ASN A 57 -1.25 6.63 -10.22
N ARG A 58 -0.65 7.78 -9.90
CA ARG A 58 0.51 8.30 -10.64
C ARG A 58 1.76 7.46 -10.39
N GLU A 59 1.95 6.98 -9.16
CA GLU A 59 3.01 6.03 -8.85
C GLU A 59 2.82 4.72 -9.61
N SER A 60 1.58 4.23 -9.70
CA SER A 60 1.26 3.00 -10.42
C SER A 60 1.57 3.09 -11.92
N ASP A 61 1.32 4.24 -12.56
CA ASP A 61 1.70 4.47 -13.95
C ASP A 61 3.22 4.38 -14.11
N SER A 62 3.96 5.07 -13.23
CA SER A 62 5.43 5.00 -13.24
C SER A 62 5.96 3.58 -13.05
N ILE A 63 5.37 2.78 -12.17
CA ILE A 63 5.76 1.39 -11.93
C ILE A 63 5.46 0.54 -13.17
N MET A 64 4.25 0.67 -13.74
CA MET A 64 3.84 -0.11 -14.91
C MET A 64 4.70 0.22 -16.14
N ASP A 65 5.02 1.48 -16.36
CA ASP A 65 5.87 1.93 -17.47
C ASP A 65 7.31 1.46 -17.28
N SER A 66 7.87 1.60 -16.07
CA SER A 66 9.20 1.08 -15.74
C SER A 66 9.29 -0.44 -15.95
N ALA A 67 8.33 -1.19 -15.39
CA ALA A 67 8.26 -2.64 -15.55
C ALA A 67 8.15 -3.06 -17.02
N LYS A 68 7.34 -2.35 -17.82
CA LYS A 68 7.22 -2.59 -19.26
C LYS A 68 8.57 -2.41 -19.96
N LEU A 69 9.29 -1.32 -19.67
CA LEU A 69 10.60 -1.05 -20.24
C LEU A 69 11.62 -2.13 -19.87
N THR A 70 11.68 -2.54 -18.60
CA THR A 70 12.58 -3.61 -18.16
C THR A 70 12.29 -4.93 -18.88
N ILE A 71 11.02 -5.33 -18.98
CA ILE A 71 10.61 -6.55 -19.70
C ILE A 71 10.98 -6.46 -21.19
N GLU A 72 10.74 -5.32 -21.83
CA GLU A 72 11.09 -5.11 -23.23
C GLU A 72 12.60 -5.14 -23.47
N GLN A 73 13.40 -4.62 -22.53
CA GLN A 73 14.86 -4.69 -22.60
C GLN A 73 15.33 -6.15 -22.49
N GLN A 74 14.84 -6.88 -21.49
CA GLN A 74 15.20 -8.28 -21.29
C GLN A 74 14.82 -9.17 -22.48
N ARG A 75 13.69 -8.91 -23.14
CA ARG A 75 13.31 -9.60 -24.39
C ARG A 75 14.28 -9.34 -25.55
N LYS A 76 14.95 -8.19 -25.60
CA LYS A 76 15.95 -7.91 -26.64
C LYS A 76 17.27 -8.61 -26.34
N GLU A 77 17.61 -8.73 -25.06
CA GLU A 77 18.88 -9.32 -24.60
C GLU A 77 18.81 -10.86 -24.49
N VAL A 78 17.63 -11.47 -24.42
CA VAL A 78 17.51 -12.94 -24.29
C VAL A 78 18.23 -13.69 -25.42
N GLU A 79 18.23 -13.14 -26.64
CA GLU A 79 18.84 -13.79 -27.81
C GLU A 79 20.37 -13.81 -27.78
N SER A 80 21.02 -13.03 -26.91
CA SER A 80 22.48 -13.08 -26.73
C SER A 80 22.93 -14.14 -25.72
N HIS A 81 22.01 -14.79 -25.00
CA HIS A 81 22.33 -15.77 -23.96
C HIS A 81 22.47 -17.20 -24.51
N PRO A 82 23.18 -18.11 -23.82
CA PRO A 82 23.19 -19.54 -24.10
C PRO A 82 21.79 -20.20 -24.02
N PRO A 83 21.50 -21.29 -24.75
CA PRO A 83 20.17 -21.89 -24.82
C PRO A 83 19.55 -22.30 -23.47
N ASP A 84 20.35 -22.79 -22.53
CA ASP A 84 19.94 -23.16 -21.17
C ASP A 84 19.54 -21.95 -20.32
N GLU A 85 20.25 -20.84 -20.45
CA GLU A 85 19.91 -19.57 -19.79
C GLU A 85 18.67 -18.91 -20.42
N ARG A 86 18.48 -19.04 -21.74
CA ARG A 86 17.30 -18.49 -22.45
C ARG A 86 15.99 -19.02 -21.90
N GLU A 87 15.90 -20.32 -21.60
CA GLU A 87 14.65 -20.90 -21.10
C GLU A 87 14.28 -20.29 -19.74
N TYR A 88 15.27 -20.16 -18.84
CA TYR A 88 15.10 -19.51 -17.55
C TYR A 88 14.67 -18.04 -17.71
N ILE A 89 15.41 -17.25 -18.50
CA ILE A 89 15.10 -15.83 -18.74
C ILE A 89 13.71 -15.65 -19.33
N ASN A 90 13.33 -16.47 -20.32
CA ASN A 90 11.99 -16.42 -20.92
C ASN A 90 10.89 -16.76 -19.91
N SER A 91 11.15 -17.70 -18.99
CA SER A 91 10.22 -18.04 -17.92
C SER A 91 10.00 -16.84 -16.97
N SER A 92 11.07 -16.13 -16.62
CA SER A 92 11.04 -14.92 -15.78
C SER A 92 10.33 -13.77 -16.49
N ILE A 93 10.62 -13.54 -17.78
CA ILE A 93 9.93 -12.56 -18.65
C ILE A 93 8.41 -12.81 -18.66
N ARG A 94 8.00 -14.08 -18.84
CA ARG A 94 6.58 -14.45 -18.84
C ARG A 94 5.91 -14.19 -17.49
N LYS A 95 6.59 -14.51 -16.39
CA LYS A 95 6.09 -14.28 -15.02
C LYS A 95 5.94 -12.78 -14.73
N ALA A 96 6.96 -11.97 -15.04
CA ALA A 96 6.90 -10.52 -14.88
C ALA A 96 5.80 -9.89 -15.74
N GLN A 97 5.64 -10.33 -17.00
CA GLN A 97 4.56 -9.87 -17.88
C GLN A 97 3.18 -10.20 -17.30
N GLN A 98 3.00 -11.41 -16.77
CA GLN A 98 1.74 -11.81 -16.14
C GLN A 98 1.38 -10.89 -14.97
N HIS A 99 2.33 -10.61 -14.07
CA HIS A 99 2.11 -9.71 -12.94
C HIS A 99 1.87 -8.25 -13.38
N LEU A 100 2.55 -7.78 -14.42
CA LEU A 100 2.31 -6.46 -15.00
C LEU A 100 0.88 -6.33 -15.54
N ASP A 101 0.37 -7.35 -16.23
CA ASP A 101 -0.99 -7.34 -16.77
C ASP A 101 -2.06 -7.47 -15.68
N GLN A 102 -1.78 -8.23 -14.62
CA GLN A 102 -2.64 -8.29 -13.43
C GLN A 102 -2.68 -6.95 -12.69
N LEU A 103 -1.52 -6.29 -12.52
CA LEU A 103 -1.44 -4.97 -11.91
C LEU A 103 -2.24 -3.93 -12.72
N LYS A 104 -2.08 -3.91 -14.05
CA LYS A 104 -2.88 -3.04 -14.94
C LYS A 104 -4.38 -3.25 -14.76
N LYS A 105 -4.83 -4.51 -14.67
CA LYS A 105 -6.24 -4.84 -14.47
C LYS A 105 -6.75 -4.30 -13.13
N LYS A 106 -5.99 -4.50 -12.05
CA LYS A 106 -6.33 -3.99 -10.70
C LYS A 106 -6.38 -2.47 -10.68
N VAL A 107 -5.37 -1.79 -11.21
CA VAL A 107 -5.33 -0.32 -11.32
C VAL A 107 -6.51 0.21 -12.13
N LYS A 108 -6.87 -0.44 -13.25
CA LYS A 108 -8.04 -0.05 -14.04
C LYS A 108 -9.34 -0.18 -13.25
N TYR A 109 -9.52 -1.28 -12.50
CA TYR A 109 -10.69 -1.47 -11.65
C TYR A 109 -10.78 -0.40 -10.56
N ILE A 110 -9.66 -0.15 -9.89
CA ILE A 110 -9.48 0.87 -8.86
C ILE A 110 -9.89 2.26 -9.40
N ARG A 111 -9.41 2.64 -10.59
CA ARG A 111 -9.80 3.89 -11.25
C ARG A 111 -11.30 3.96 -11.51
N GLY A 112 -11.88 2.88 -12.04
CA GLY A 112 -13.31 2.78 -12.30
C GLY A 112 -14.15 2.94 -11.04
N PHE A 113 -13.80 2.20 -9.98
CA PHE A 113 -14.45 2.29 -8.67
C PHE A 113 -14.43 3.72 -8.14
N ALA A 114 -13.29 4.38 -8.24
CA ALA A 114 -13.08 5.65 -7.59
C ALA A 114 -13.72 6.84 -8.36
N ILE A 115 -13.97 6.71 -9.67
CA ILE A 115 -14.77 7.68 -10.45
C ILE A 115 -16.19 7.82 -9.90
N HIS A 116 -16.75 6.77 -9.28
CA HIS A 116 -18.12 6.76 -8.76
C HIS A 116 -18.24 7.31 -7.33
N ILE A 117 -17.14 7.75 -6.72
CA ILE A 117 -17.13 8.29 -5.36
C ILE A 117 -17.16 9.82 -5.44
N GLU A 118 -18.35 10.42 -5.32
CA GLU A 118 -18.51 11.88 -5.26
C GLU A 118 -18.19 12.46 -3.87
N LYS A 119 -18.58 11.72 -2.82
CA LYS A 119 -18.29 12.01 -1.41
C LYS A 119 -17.84 10.74 -0.73
N TYR A 120 -16.89 10.84 0.19
CA TYR A 120 -16.48 9.69 0.97
C TYR A 120 -17.63 9.18 1.85
N ASP A 121 -17.92 7.89 1.72
CA ASP A 121 -18.81 7.13 2.60
C ASP A 121 -17.96 6.19 3.47
N PRO A 122 -17.99 6.32 4.81
CA PRO A 122 -17.31 5.41 5.73
C PRO A 122 -17.58 3.93 5.50
N ALA A 123 -18.74 3.56 4.96
CA ALA A 123 -19.07 2.17 4.63
C ALA A 123 -18.14 1.60 3.54
N LEU A 124 -17.52 2.45 2.72
CA LEU A 124 -16.59 2.05 1.66
C LEU A 124 -15.18 1.75 2.17
N GLN A 125 -14.85 2.07 3.43
CA GLN A 125 -13.49 1.92 3.97
C GLN A 125 -12.95 0.50 3.79
N TYR A 126 -13.75 -0.52 4.14
CA TYR A 126 -13.38 -1.92 3.96
C TYR A 126 -13.07 -2.26 2.50
N THR A 127 -13.84 -1.71 1.56
CA THR A 127 -13.60 -1.92 0.12
C THR A 127 -12.31 -1.25 -0.32
N ILE A 128 -12.05 -0.02 0.14
CA ILE A 128 -10.82 0.72 -0.16
C ILE A 128 -9.60 -0.03 0.38
N ASP A 129 -9.68 -0.53 1.62
CA ASP A 129 -8.58 -1.29 2.25
C ASP A 129 -8.30 -2.60 1.50
N SER A 130 -9.36 -3.33 1.14
CA SER A 130 -9.23 -4.54 0.32
C SER A 130 -8.58 -4.25 -1.04
N LEU A 131 -9.02 -3.19 -1.75
CA LEU A 131 -8.43 -2.81 -3.03
C LEU A 131 -6.96 -2.38 -2.91
N LYS A 132 -6.61 -1.72 -1.81
CA LYS A 132 -5.24 -1.32 -1.51
C LYS A 132 -4.36 -2.54 -1.28
N GLU A 133 -4.82 -3.50 -0.49
CA GLU A 133 -4.10 -4.76 -0.25
C GLU A 133 -3.90 -5.53 -1.56
N ASP A 134 -4.97 -5.64 -2.36
CA ASP A 134 -4.95 -6.29 -3.66
C ASP A 134 -3.93 -5.68 -4.63
N TYR A 135 -3.81 -4.35 -4.64
CA TYR A 135 -2.82 -3.61 -5.41
C TYR A 135 -1.41 -3.85 -4.90
N LEU A 136 -1.18 -3.71 -3.58
CA LEU A 136 0.14 -3.86 -2.98
C LEU A 136 0.69 -5.28 -3.18
N GLN A 137 -0.16 -6.29 -2.97
CA GLN A 137 0.22 -7.68 -3.18
C GLN A 137 0.69 -7.92 -4.62
N GLU A 138 -0.02 -7.37 -5.61
CA GLU A 138 0.34 -7.55 -7.01
C GLU A 138 1.57 -6.72 -7.40
N LYS A 139 1.71 -5.50 -6.88
CA LYS A 139 2.91 -4.68 -7.01
C LYS A 139 4.13 -5.45 -6.51
N TYR A 140 4.07 -6.05 -5.32
CA TYR A 140 5.21 -6.80 -4.77
C TYR A 140 5.54 -8.06 -5.57
N LYS A 141 4.55 -8.77 -6.13
CA LYS A 141 4.82 -9.89 -7.04
C LYS A 141 5.50 -9.45 -8.33
N LEU A 142 5.08 -8.32 -8.88
CA LEU A 142 5.74 -7.73 -10.06
C LEU A 142 7.18 -7.34 -9.72
N GLU A 143 7.40 -6.62 -8.63
CA GLU A 143 8.74 -6.26 -8.17
C GLU A 143 9.62 -7.48 -7.94
N ASP A 144 9.07 -8.54 -7.33
CA ASP A 144 9.79 -9.80 -7.12
C ASP A 144 10.17 -10.47 -8.44
N ALA A 145 9.25 -10.56 -9.39
CA ALA A 145 9.52 -11.11 -10.72
C ALA A 145 10.49 -10.27 -11.56
N LEU A 146 10.60 -8.96 -11.27
CA LEU A 146 11.57 -8.07 -11.92
C LEU A 146 12.97 -8.13 -11.30
N LYS A 147 13.14 -8.67 -10.08
CA LYS A 147 14.47 -8.85 -9.46
C LYS A 147 15.29 -9.94 -10.12
N ASP A 148 14.63 -10.81 -10.87
CA ASP A 148 15.28 -11.87 -11.65
C ASP A 148 15.96 -11.33 -12.93
N PHE A 149 15.97 -10.00 -13.12
CA PHE A 149 16.50 -9.26 -14.28
C PHE A 149 17.66 -8.32 -13.93
#